data_AF-A0A851F8A4-F1
#
_entry.id   AF-A0A851F8A4-F1
#
_cell.length_a   1.000
_cell.length_b   1.000
_cell.length_c   1.000
_cell.angle_alpha   90.00
_cell.angle_beta   90.00
_cell.angle_gamma   90.00
#
_symmetry.space_group_name_H-M   'P 1'
#
loop_
_entity.id
_entity.type
_entity.pdbx_description
1 polymer ?
#
loop_
_entity_poly.entity_id
_entity_poly.type
_entity_poly.pdbx_seq_one_letter_code
_entity_poly.pdbx_strand_id
1 'polypeptide(L)'
;RRGAQRPPGAMDAEPSRIPVLGAGQSHRPPTAAEGQGMFPPKKQGTTKAAEPEFTKDPTVAFGWALPGDGLLKAASQGLPKSAKKGEQFSKKMGTSRPLNRHKLEAELKSKNQQLETAKQQLHSRLTGALGTVKELREENNSLAQEVEKLKKFQETCMVILESRNIDPVTGSNIVEEEKETQECRKQTTLLTEKLIEELRQFNQTAAQEKEVLQAAMAKWRSAGEQSQRSLEKHSSFQAEIQECSAILEQLQQLLA
;
A
#
# COMPACT_ATOMS: atom_id res chain seq x y z
N ARG A 1 64.54 57.87 -17.95
CA ARG A 1 63.39 57.52 -17.08
C ARG A 1 63.11 56.03 -17.31
N ARG A 2 63.61 55.11 -16.47
CA ARG A 2 62.91 54.47 -15.31
C ARG A 2 61.40 54.33 -15.56
N GLY A 3 60.91 53.15 -15.95
CA GLY A 3 60.33 52.10 -15.09
C GLY A 3 58.88 51.86 -15.59
N ALA A 4 58.22 50.70 -15.52
CA ALA A 4 58.39 49.51 -14.70
C ALA A 4 57.78 48.29 -15.42
N GLN A 5 58.37 47.12 -15.20
CA GLN A 5 57.83 45.80 -15.55
C GLN A 5 56.67 45.46 -14.59
N ARG A 6 55.59 44.86 -15.11
CA ARG A 6 54.59 44.13 -14.30
C ARG A 6 54.95 42.65 -14.26
N PRO A 7 54.81 41.96 -13.12
CA PRO A 7 55.04 40.52 -13.04
C PRO A 7 53.82 39.73 -13.56
N PRO A 8 54.01 38.53 -14.13
CA PRO A 8 52.93 37.60 -14.42
C PRO A 8 52.77 36.63 -13.25
N GLY A 9 51.60 36.62 -12.60
CA GLY A 9 51.36 35.67 -11.52
C GLY A 9 50.32 36.13 -10.51
N ALA A 10 49.05 36.08 -10.89
CA ALA A 10 47.95 35.97 -9.96
C ALA A 10 46.84 35.22 -10.71
N MET A 11 46.78 33.89 -10.50
CA MET A 11 45.56 33.15 -10.80
C MET A 11 44.66 33.31 -9.58
N ASP A 12 43.54 34.00 -9.76
CA ASP A 12 42.45 33.99 -8.78
C ASP A 12 41.92 32.56 -8.68
N ALA A 13 42.26 31.89 -7.59
CA ALA A 13 41.68 30.61 -7.23
C ALA A 13 40.30 30.86 -6.62
N GLU A 14 39.25 30.79 -7.44
CA GLU A 14 37.88 30.65 -6.91
C GLU A 14 37.73 29.28 -6.23
N PRO A 15 37.28 29.21 -4.96
CA PRO A 15 36.96 27.94 -4.34
C PRO A 15 35.61 27.42 -4.87
N SER A 16 35.68 26.22 -5.45
CA SER A 16 34.54 25.44 -5.96
C SER A 16 33.45 25.21 -4.89
N ARG A 17 32.19 25.51 -5.24
CA ARG A 17 30.99 25.33 -4.40
C ARG A 17 30.33 23.96 -4.58
N ILE A 18 31.09 22.87 -4.48
CA ILE A 18 30.50 21.53 -4.50
C ILE A 18 30.60 20.92 -3.09
N PRO A 19 29.48 20.67 -2.38
CA PRO A 19 29.52 19.96 -1.12
C PRO A 19 29.87 18.50 -1.38
N VAL A 20 31.09 18.09 -1.00
CA VAL A 20 31.47 16.68 -0.93
C VAL A 20 30.95 16.13 0.40
N LEU A 21 29.86 15.37 0.35
CA LEU A 21 29.39 14.58 1.50
C LEU A 21 30.39 13.44 1.75
N GLY A 22 31.16 13.59 2.82
CA GLY A 22 32.11 12.59 3.28
C GLY A 22 31.41 11.32 3.73
N ALA A 23 31.86 10.19 3.19
CA ALA A 23 31.53 8.87 3.71
C ALA A 23 32.41 8.55 4.93
N GLY A 24 31.78 8.11 6.02
CA GLY A 24 32.47 7.40 7.10
C GLY A 24 31.81 7.56 8.46
N GLN A 25 31.00 6.58 8.86
CA GLN A 25 31.30 5.72 10.02
C GLN A 25 30.20 4.66 10.23
N SER A 26 30.64 3.42 10.18
CA SER A 26 29.90 2.23 10.56
C SER A 26 30.12 1.95 12.05
N HIS A 27 29.05 1.87 12.84
CA HIS A 27 29.06 1.25 14.16
C HIS A 27 27.76 0.46 14.41
N ARG A 28 27.89 -0.86 14.19
CA ARG A 28 27.40 -2.03 14.94
C ARG A 28 26.19 -1.89 15.92
N PRO A 29 25.20 -2.82 15.90
CA PRO A 29 24.13 -2.91 16.89
C PRO A 29 24.51 -3.84 18.07
N PRO A 30 23.88 -3.72 19.25
CA PRO A 30 23.97 -4.75 20.28
C PRO A 30 22.71 -5.64 20.34
N THR A 31 22.96 -6.94 20.43
CA THR A 31 22.07 -8.01 20.90
C THR A 31 22.48 -8.41 22.32
N ALA A 32 21.51 -8.56 23.23
CA ALA A 32 21.49 -9.42 24.43
C ALA A 32 20.14 -9.19 25.16
N ALA A 33 19.24 -10.16 25.28
CA ALA A 33 19.22 -11.34 26.14
C ALA A 33 18.34 -11.13 27.39
N GLU A 34 17.58 -12.17 27.71
CA GLU A 34 16.50 -12.30 28.69
C GLU A 34 16.92 -12.08 30.16
N GLY A 35 15.94 -11.75 30.99
CA GLY A 35 16.03 -11.80 32.46
C GLY A 35 14.70 -11.46 33.15
N GLN A 36 14.05 -12.49 33.69
CA GLN A 36 12.81 -12.45 34.47
C GLN A 36 12.94 -11.75 35.84
N GLY A 37 11.80 -11.25 36.35
CA GLY A 37 11.54 -10.91 37.76
C GLY A 37 10.18 -10.20 37.91
N MET A 38 9.04 -10.91 38.03
CA MET A 38 8.39 -11.35 39.27
C MET A 38 7.69 -10.24 40.10
N PHE A 39 6.39 -10.02 39.80
CA PHE A 39 5.17 -9.94 40.67
C PHE A 39 5.22 -9.29 42.09
N PRO A 40 4.13 -8.62 42.58
CA PRO A 40 2.86 -9.33 42.85
C PRO A 40 1.51 -8.56 42.73
N PRO A 41 0.38 -9.31 42.73
CA PRO A 41 -1.00 -8.83 42.89
C PRO A 41 -1.57 -9.10 44.31
N LYS A 42 -2.65 -8.41 44.68
CA LYS A 42 -3.45 -8.64 45.92
C LYS A 42 -4.93 -8.53 45.56
N LYS A 43 -5.62 -9.65 45.28
CA LYS A 43 -6.46 -10.50 46.16
C LYS A 43 -7.64 -9.80 46.82
N GLN A 44 -8.86 -10.29 46.55
CA GLN A 44 -9.62 -11.05 47.55
C GLN A 44 -10.69 -11.98 46.91
N GLY A 45 -10.69 -13.26 47.33
CA GLY A 45 -11.73 -14.27 47.07
C GLY A 45 -12.93 -14.11 48.02
N THR A 46 -13.98 -14.93 48.00
CA THR A 46 -13.94 -16.39 48.23
C THR A 46 -15.27 -17.09 47.86
N THR A 47 -15.14 -18.21 47.13
CA THR A 47 -15.77 -19.55 47.27
C THR A 47 -17.26 -19.74 47.61
N LYS A 48 -17.97 -20.50 46.75
CA LYS A 48 -18.38 -21.90 47.06
C LYS A 48 -18.85 -22.65 45.79
N ALA A 49 -18.58 -23.95 45.75
CA ALA A 49 -18.83 -24.89 44.66
C ALA A 49 -20.21 -25.54 44.73
N ALA A 50 -20.80 -25.88 43.57
CA ALA A 50 -21.57 -27.11 43.30
C ALA A 50 -21.90 -27.21 41.80
N GLU A 51 -21.75 -28.42 41.25
CA GLU A 51 -22.06 -28.88 39.89
C GLU A 51 -23.59 -28.98 39.62
N PRO A 52 -24.02 -29.25 38.36
CA PRO A 52 -25.29 -28.79 37.79
C PRO A 52 -26.41 -29.84 37.81
N GLU A 53 -27.66 -29.41 37.99
CA GLU A 53 -28.85 -30.22 37.69
C GLU A 53 -29.95 -29.41 36.99
N PHE A 54 -30.11 -29.72 35.71
CA PHE A 54 -31.36 -30.02 34.98
C PHE A 54 -32.71 -29.37 35.40
N THR A 55 -33.36 -28.83 34.36
CA THR A 55 -34.82 -28.81 34.09
C THR A 55 -35.67 -27.66 34.64
N LYS A 56 -35.99 -26.69 33.76
CA LYS A 56 -37.37 -26.33 33.32
C LYS A 56 -37.37 -25.08 32.45
N ASP A 57 -37.76 -25.25 31.18
CA ASP A 57 -38.29 -24.17 30.32
C ASP A 57 -39.82 -24.08 30.48
N PRO A 58 -40.51 -23.03 29.98
CA PRO A 58 -40.08 -21.65 29.77
C PRO A 58 -41.13 -20.64 30.30
N THR A 59 -40.74 -19.37 30.51
CA THR A 59 -41.71 -18.26 30.54
C THR A 59 -41.26 -17.20 29.56
N VAL A 60 -41.72 -17.33 28.31
CA VAL A 60 -41.47 -16.35 27.26
C VAL A 60 -42.41 -15.18 27.49
N ALA A 61 -41.90 -14.12 28.12
CA ALA A 61 -42.55 -12.82 28.16
C ALA A 61 -42.35 -12.14 26.79
N PHE A 62 -43.42 -12.07 25.99
CA PHE A 62 -43.41 -11.38 24.70
C PHE A 62 -43.60 -9.87 24.94
N GLY A 63 -42.50 -9.18 25.24
CA GLY A 63 -42.46 -7.73 25.37
C GLY A 63 -41.99 -7.08 24.07
N TRP A 64 -42.92 -6.70 23.19
CA TRP A 64 -42.62 -5.71 22.15
C TRP A 64 -42.72 -4.32 22.77
N ALA A 65 -41.56 -3.72 23.07
CA ALA A 65 -41.45 -2.29 23.23
C ALA A 65 -41.25 -1.67 21.84
N LEU A 66 -42.30 -1.04 21.30
CA LEU A 66 -42.18 -0.07 20.20
C LEU A 66 -42.19 1.34 20.81
N PRO A 67 -41.26 2.23 20.44
CA PRO A 67 -41.46 3.66 20.57
C PRO A 67 -42.00 4.25 19.27
N GLY A 68 -43.06 5.06 19.40
CA GLY A 68 -43.20 6.27 18.60
C GLY A 68 -44.06 6.21 17.33
N ASP A 69 -45.27 6.75 17.49
CA ASP A 69 -46.00 7.62 16.56
C ASP A 69 -46.22 7.21 15.09
N GLY A 70 -47.50 7.00 14.77
CA GLY A 70 -47.94 6.76 13.40
C GLY A 70 -49.45 6.51 13.27
N LEU A 71 -50.24 7.49 13.69
CA LEU A 71 -51.56 7.86 13.15
C LEU A 71 -52.33 6.78 12.34
N LEU A 72 -53.25 6.04 12.99
CA LEU A 72 -54.40 5.44 12.31
C LEU A 72 -55.70 5.67 13.11
N LYS A 73 -56.60 6.38 12.42
CA LYS A 73 -57.88 6.93 12.85
C LYS A 73 -58.91 5.84 13.12
N ALA A 74 -59.30 5.65 14.38
CA ALA A 74 -60.43 4.82 14.77
C ALA A 74 -61.74 5.62 14.68
N ALA A 75 -62.67 5.20 13.81
CA ALA A 75 -64.04 5.69 13.77
C ALA A 75 -64.93 4.74 14.58
N SER A 76 -65.28 5.14 15.81
CA SER A 76 -66.27 4.50 16.66
C SER A 76 -67.48 5.42 16.84
N GLN A 77 -68.55 5.18 16.09
CA GLN A 77 -69.90 5.65 16.44
C GLN A 77 -70.93 4.68 15.88
N GLY A 78 -71.77 4.12 16.75
CA GLY A 78 -72.93 3.35 16.31
C GLY A 78 -73.46 2.28 17.28
N LEU A 79 -73.59 2.60 18.57
CA LEU A 79 -74.56 1.91 19.43
C LEU A 79 -75.77 2.84 19.59
N PRO A 80 -77.00 2.35 19.39
CA PRO A 80 -78.08 2.77 20.29
C PRO A 80 -78.83 1.62 20.95
N LYS A 81 -79.36 1.99 22.11
CA LYS A 81 -79.91 1.22 23.21
C LYS A 81 -81.28 0.57 22.93
N SER A 82 -81.49 -0.56 23.61
CA SER A 82 -82.71 -1.17 24.17
C SER A 82 -84.09 -0.51 23.93
N ALA A 83 -85.11 -1.35 23.67
CA ALA A 83 -86.18 -1.65 24.63
C ALA A 83 -87.21 -2.72 24.14
N LYS A 84 -87.37 -3.75 24.99
CA LYS A 84 -88.62 -4.45 25.39
C LYS A 84 -89.46 -5.29 24.39
N LYS A 85 -89.66 -6.53 24.87
CA LYS A 85 -90.85 -7.42 24.81
C LYS A 85 -91.09 -8.21 23.51
N GLY A 86 -90.88 -9.52 23.62
CA GLY A 86 -91.21 -10.53 22.62
C GLY A 86 -90.88 -11.92 23.17
N GLU A 87 -91.59 -12.30 24.21
CA GLU A 87 -91.55 -13.61 24.85
C GLU A 87 -92.05 -14.69 23.88
N GLN A 88 -91.21 -15.67 23.53
CA GLN A 88 -91.70 -16.97 23.03
C GLN A 88 -90.70 -18.08 23.36
N PHE A 89 -90.65 -18.44 24.65
CA PHE A 89 -90.18 -19.75 25.08
C PHE A 89 -91.18 -20.81 24.60
N SER A 90 -90.92 -21.45 23.47
CA SER A 90 -91.55 -22.74 23.16
C SER A 90 -90.61 -23.85 23.59
N LYS A 91 -90.78 -24.26 24.86
CA LYS A 91 -90.37 -25.57 25.36
C LYS A 91 -90.90 -26.64 24.41
N LYS A 92 -90.01 -27.34 23.69
CA LYS A 92 -90.26 -28.73 23.28
C LYS A 92 -89.19 -29.60 23.91
N MET A 93 -89.48 -29.93 25.17
CA MET A 93 -89.07 -31.18 25.77
C MET A 93 -89.60 -32.29 24.87
N GLY A 94 -88.70 -32.88 24.09
CA GLY A 94 -89.01 -33.88 23.09
C GLY A 94 -87.88 -34.88 23.05
N THR A 95 -87.97 -35.84 23.95
CA THR A 95 -87.41 -37.19 23.82
C THR A 95 -85.91 -37.20 23.48
N SER A 96 -85.09 -37.27 24.53
CA SER A 96 -83.79 -37.95 24.47
C SER A 96 -84.03 -39.39 24.01
N ARG A 97 -84.20 -39.53 22.69
CA ARG A 97 -84.10 -40.80 21.98
C ARG A 97 -82.64 -41.21 22.17
N PRO A 98 -82.33 -42.46 22.55
CA PRO A 98 -80.96 -42.92 22.49
C PRO A 98 -80.55 -42.80 21.02
N LEU A 99 -79.81 -41.75 20.67
CA LEU A 99 -79.05 -41.70 19.43
C LEU A 99 -78.28 -43.01 19.44
N ASN A 100 -78.63 -43.89 18.50
CA ASN A 100 -78.05 -45.22 18.37
C ASN A 100 -76.56 -45.09 18.63
N ARG A 101 -76.10 -45.68 19.75
CA ARG A 101 -74.75 -45.50 20.30
C ARG A 101 -73.67 -45.63 19.23
N HIS A 102 -73.90 -46.49 18.23
CA HIS A 102 -73.02 -46.69 17.09
C HIS A 102 -72.87 -45.47 16.17
N LYS A 103 -73.91 -44.64 15.98
CA LYS A 103 -73.82 -43.39 15.21
C LYS A 103 -72.95 -42.35 15.91
N LEU A 104 -73.10 -42.23 17.23
CA LEU A 104 -72.27 -41.35 18.05
C LEU A 104 -70.81 -41.83 18.08
N GLU A 105 -70.58 -43.14 18.21
CA GLU A 105 -69.25 -43.75 18.14
C GLU A 105 -68.58 -43.54 16.76
N ALA A 106 -69.34 -43.62 15.66
CA ALA A 106 -68.82 -43.34 14.32
C ALA A 106 -68.48 -41.86 14.12
N GLU A 107 -69.33 -40.94 14.58
CA GLU A 107 -69.05 -39.50 14.54
C GLU A 107 -67.83 -39.12 15.38
N LEU A 108 -67.70 -39.72 16.57
CA LEU A 108 -66.54 -39.51 17.45
C LEU A 108 -65.25 -39.99 16.78
N LYS A 109 -65.27 -41.17 16.15
CA LYS A 109 -64.13 -41.69 15.38
C LYS A 109 -63.78 -40.77 14.21
N SER A 110 -64.78 -40.28 13.47
CA SER A 110 -64.56 -39.34 12.36
C SER A 110 -63.94 -38.01 12.83
N LYS A 111 -64.47 -37.42 13.90
CA LYS A 111 -63.92 -36.20 14.50
C LYS A 111 -62.51 -36.40 15.05
N ASN A 112 -62.24 -37.54 15.66
CA ASN A 112 -60.90 -37.89 16.14
C ASN A 112 -59.92 -38.03 14.96
N GLN A 113 -60.33 -38.68 13.87
CA GLN A 113 -59.50 -38.79 12.67
C GLN A 113 -59.22 -37.42 12.01
N GLN A 114 -60.22 -36.53 11.99
CA GLN A 114 -60.02 -35.14 11.53
C GLN A 114 -59.04 -34.38 12.43
N LEU A 115 -59.13 -34.56 13.76
CA LEU A 115 -58.22 -33.95 14.70
C LEU A 115 -56.79 -34.46 14.53
N GLU A 116 -56.58 -35.76 14.36
CA GLU A 116 -55.24 -36.33 14.11
C GLU A 116 -54.67 -35.83 12.77
N THR A 117 -55.49 -35.71 11.73
CA THR A 117 -55.05 -35.12 10.44
C THR A 117 -54.64 -33.66 10.60
N ALA A 118 -55.46 -32.86 11.28
CA ALA A 118 -55.16 -31.45 11.54
C ALA A 118 -53.90 -31.29 12.40
N LYS A 119 -53.72 -32.14 13.40
CA LYS A 119 -52.52 -32.19 14.26
C LYS A 119 -51.27 -32.52 13.44
N GLN A 120 -51.32 -33.53 12.57
CA GLN A 120 -50.21 -33.85 11.67
C GLN A 120 -49.90 -32.69 10.72
N GLN A 121 -50.92 -32.06 10.13
CA GLN A 121 -50.75 -30.91 9.25
C GLN A 121 -50.11 -29.71 9.98
N LEU A 122 -50.56 -29.40 11.20
CA LEU A 122 -49.96 -28.36 12.04
C LEU A 122 -48.52 -28.69 12.39
N HIS A 123 -48.23 -29.96 12.71
CA HIS A 123 -46.87 -30.40 13.01
C HIS A 123 -45.94 -30.23 11.80
N SER A 124 -46.36 -30.66 10.61
CA SER A 124 -45.60 -30.47 9.37
C SER A 124 -45.36 -28.99 9.06
N ARG A 125 -46.38 -28.14 9.26
CA ARG A 125 -46.25 -26.67 9.09
C ARG A 125 -45.29 -26.05 10.10
N LEU A 126 -45.36 -26.47 11.36
CA LEU A 126 -44.46 -26.00 12.42
C LEU A 126 -43.01 -26.38 12.11
N THR A 127 -42.75 -27.64 11.75
CA THR A 127 -41.41 -28.10 11.39
C THR A 127 -40.87 -27.38 10.14
N GLY A 128 -41.71 -27.15 9.13
CA GLY A 128 -41.34 -26.36 7.96
C GLY A 128 -40.98 -24.92 8.32
N ALA A 129 -41.80 -24.24 9.14
CA ALA A 129 -41.53 -22.89 9.60
C ALA A 129 -40.27 -22.79 10.48
N LEU A 130 -40.02 -23.80 11.32
CA LEU A 130 -38.78 -23.86 12.11
C LEU A 130 -37.55 -24.03 11.20
N GLY A 131 -37.66 -24.82 10.13
CA GLY A 131 -36.63 -24.96 9.11
C GLY A 131 -36.30 -23.62 8.43
N THR A 132 -37.31 -22.92 7.93
CA THR A 132 -37.10 -21.62 7.28
C THR A 132 -36.55 -20.57 8.24
N VAL A 133 -36.98 -20.55 9.50
CA VAL A 133 -36.42 -19.66 10.53
C VAL A 133 -34.94 -19.95 10.77
N LYS A 134 -34.52 -21.22 10.72
CA LYS A 134 -33.12 -21.61 10.87
C LYS A 134 -32.28 -21.14 9.68
N GLU A 135 -32.75 -21.38 8.45
CA GLU A 135 -32.10 -20.94 7.21
C GLU A 135 -31.93 -19.41 7.18
N LEU A 136 -33.01 -18.67 7.43
CA LEU A 136 -32.97 -17.21 7.47
C LEU A 136 -32.03 -16.67 8.55
N ARG A 137 -31.90 -17.36 9.68
CA ARG A 137 -30.95 -16.99 10.73
C ARG A 137 -29.50 -17.18 10.26
N GLU A 138 -29.21 -18.28 9.60
CA GLU A 138 -27.87 -18.56 9.05
C GLU A 138 -27.52 -17.54 7.95
N GLU A 139 -28.44 -17.24 7.05
CA GLU A 139 -28.28 -16.18 6.03
C GLU A 139 -28.05 -14.81 6.65
N ASN A 140 -28.83 -14.44 7.68
CA ASN A 140 -28.66 -13.17 8.38
C ASN A 140 -27.28 -13.05 9.03
N ASN A 141 -26.79 -14.12 9.65
CA ASN A 141 -25.44 -14.17 10.21
C ASN A 141 -24.35 -14.01 9.13
N SER A 142 -24.52 -14.66 7.98
CA SER A 142 -23.60 -14.54 6.84
C SER A 142 -23.57 -13.11 6.29
N LEU A 143 -24.75 -12.51 6.09
CA LEU A 143 -24.88 -11.12 5.65
C LEU A 143 -24.25 -10.15 6.66
N ALA A 144 -24.43 -10.37 7.95
CA ALA A 144 -23.80 -9.56 8.99
C ALA A 144 -22.26 -9.61 8.90
N GLN A 145 -21.68 -10.78 8.65
CA GLN A 145 -20.23 -10.91 8.45
C GLN A 145 -19.75 -10.20 7.18
N GLU A 146 -20.52 -10.26 6.09
CA GLU A 146 -20.15 -9.61 4.84
C GLU A 146 -20.23 -8.08 4.95
N VAL A 147 -21.24 -7.57 5.64
CA VAL A 147 -21.33 -6.13 5.98
C VAL A 147 -20.10 -5.68 6.78
N GLU A 148 -19.63 -6.47 7.73
CA GLU A 148 -18.43 -6.15 8.51
C GLU A 148 -17.16 -6.14 7.64
N LYS A 149 -17.02 -7.07 6.69
CA LYS A 149 -15.89 -7.04 5.73
C LYS A 149 -15.95 -5.82 4.82
N LEU A 150 -17.14 -5.49 4.31
CA LEU A 150 -17.33 -4.32 3.45
C LEU A 150 -17.04 -3.01 4.20
N LYS A 151 -17.39 -2.91 5.48
CA LYS A 151 -17.01 -1.76 6.33
C LYS A 151 -15.50 -1.61 6.46
N LYS A 152 -14.79 -2.70 6.75
CA LYS A 152 -13.31 -2.68 6.84
C LYS A 152 -12.68 -2.32 5.51
N PHE A 153 -13.24 -2.81 4.40
CA PHE A 153 -12.79 -2.45 3.07
C PHE A 153 -13.02 -0.96 2.78
N GLN A 154 -14.20 -0.44 3.10
CA GLN A 154 -14.51 0.99 2.98
C GLN A 154 -13.57 1.86 3.81
N GLU A 155 -13.31 1.49 5.07
CA GLU A 155 -12.36 2.18 5.95
C GLU A 155 -10.95 2.17 5.34
N THR A 156 -10.51 1.02 4.81
CA THR A 156 -9.22 0.91 4.11
C THR A 156 -9.14 1.84 2.90
N CYS A 157 -10.19 1.90 2.08
CA CYS A 157 -10.25 2.83 0.95
C CYS A 157 -10.20 4.29 1.42
N MET A 158 -10.93 4.64 2.47
CA MET A 158 -10.95 5.98 3.05
C MET A 158 -9.56 6.41 3.54
N VAL A 159 -8.85 5.54 4.27
CA VAL A 159 -7.48 5.79 4.72
C VAL A 159 -6.52 6.01 3.55
N ILE A 160 -6.64 5.24 2.46
CA ILE A 160 -5.81 5.44 1.27
C ILE A 160 -6.10 6.79 0.62
N LEU A 161 -7.37 7.16 0.49
CA LEU A 161 -7.77 8.44 -0.08
C LEU A 161 -7.26 9.61 0.78
N GLU A 162 -7.46 9.57 2.09
CA GLU A 162 -7.00 10.61 3.02
C GLU A 162 -5.48 10.71 3.08
N SER A 163 -4.77 9.59 3.22
CA SER A 163 -3.30 9.59 3.31
C SER A 163 -2.61 10.12 2.05
N ARG A 164 -3.25 9.95 0.89
CA ARG A 164 -2.75 10.45 -0.39
C ARG A 164 -3.45 11.74 -0.85
N ASN A 165 -4.32 12.32 -0.02
CA ASN A 165 -5.14 13.49 -0.35
C ASN A 165 -5.87 13.37 -1.70
N ILE A 166 -6.37 12.18 -2.01
CA ILE A 166 -7.06 11.86 -3.25
C ILE A 166 -8.54 12.22 -3.10
N ASP A 167 -9.02 13.10 -3.97
CA ASP A 167 -10.46 13.30 -4.13
C ASP A 167 -11.05 12.12 -4.92
N PRO A 168 -12.03 11.38 -4.36
CA PRO A 168 -12.64 10.22 -5.01
C PRO A 168 -13.33 10.55 -6.34
N VAL A 169 -13.70 11.81 -6.59
CA VAL A 169 -14.32 12.25 -7.86
C VAL A 169 -13.25 12.56 -8.93
N THR A 170 -12.06 12.96 -8.50
CA THR A 170 -10.96 13.41 -9.37
C THR A 170 -9.92 12.30 -9.64
N GLY A 171 -10.24 11.05 -9.29
CA GLY A 171 -9.32 9.90 -9.41
C GLY A 171 -8.66 9.70 -10.78
N SER A 172 -9.33 10.09 -11.87
CA SER A 172 -8.76 10.01 -13.23
C SER A 172 -7.52 10.89 -13.42
N ASN A 173 -7.45 12.05 -12.76
CA ASN A 173 -6.31 12.95 -12.89
C ASN A 173 -5.03 12.36 -12.28
N ILE A 174 -5.15 11.56 -11.22
CA ILE A 174 -4.00 10.90 -10.58
C ILE A 174 -3.41 9.83 -11.49
N VAL A 175 -4.26 9.10 -12.22
CA VAL A 175 -3.79 8.09 -13.16
C VAL A 175 -3.04 8.73 -14.33
N GLU A 176 -3.53 9.85 -14.85
CA GLU A 176 -2.81 10.60 -15.89
C GLU A 176 -1.55 11.28 -15.34
N GLU A 177 -1.57 11.87 -14.14
CA GLU A 177 -0.38 12.47 -13.50
C GLU A 177 0.71 11.43 -13.22
N GLU A 178 0.36 10.24 -12.74
CA GLU A 178 1.31 9.14 -12.54
C GLU A 178 1.92 8.70 -13.88
N LYS A 179 1.11 8.65 -14.95
CA LYS A 179 1.57 8.30 -16.29
C LYS A 179 2.50 9.38 -16.85
N GLU A 180 2.18 10.66 -16.68
CA GLU A 180 3.05 11.78 -17.05
C GLU A 180 4.35 11.75 -16.24
N THR A 181 4.28 11.52 -14.94
CA THR A 181 5.44 11.36 -14.05
C THR A 181 6.30 10.19 -14.49
N GLN A 182 5.69 9.06 -14.84
CA GLN A 182 6.38 7.88 -15.32
C GLN A 182 7.05 8.13 -16.68
N GLU A 183 6.40 8.86 -17.58
CA GLU A 183 6.99 9.24 -18.86
C GLU A 183 8.16 10.22 -18.68
N CYS A 184 8.00 11.23 -17.81
CA CYS A 184 9.07 12.14 -17.42
C CYS A 184 10.27 11.40 -16.83
N ARG A 185 10.03 10.41 -15.95
CA ARG A 185 11.07 9.53 -15.41
C ARG A 185 11.78 8.75 -16.51
N LYS A 186 11.07 8.14 -17.45
CA LYS A 186 11.68 7.42 -18.58
C LYS A 186 12.56 8.35 -19.44
N GLN A 187 12.06 9.53 -19.78
CA GLN A 187 12.82 10.51 -20.55
C GLN A 187 14.07 10.97 -19.80
N THR A 188 13.97 11.20 -18.49
CA THR A 188 15.10 11.56 -17.63
C THR A 188 16.15 10.46 -17.61
N THR A 189 15.74 9.20 -17.45
CA THR A 189 16.64 8.04 -17.49
C THR A 189 17.33 7.93 -18.84
N LEU A 190 16.59 8.02 -19.95
CA LEU A 190 17.16 7.97 -21.30
C LEU A 190 18.19 9.08 -21.54
N LEU A 191 17.89 10.31 -21.14
CA LEU A 191 18.81 11.43 -21.27
C LEU A 191 20.07 11.22 -20.43
N THR A 192 19.91 10.69 -19.21
CA THR A 192 21.03 10.37 -18.32
C THR A 192 21.93 9.29 -18.91
N GLU A 193 21.34 8.23 -19.48
CA GLU A 193 22.07 7.17 -20.18
C GLU A 193 22.85 7.71 -21.38
N LYS A 194 22.22 8.59 -22.18
CA LYS A 194 22.88 9.24 -23.32
C LYS A 194 24.05 10.10 -22.86
N LEU A 195 23.87 10.90 -21.81
CA LEU A 195 24.93 11.73 -21.24
C LEU A 195 26.10 10.88 -20.73
N ILE A 196 25.81 9.76 -20.06
CA ILE A 196 26.84 8.82 -19.60
C ILE A 196 27.64 8.28 -20.80
N GLU A 197 26.97 7.93 -21.88
CA GLU A 197 27.62 7.41 -23.08
C GLU A 197 28.48 8.49 -23.79
N GLU A 198 27.96 9.70 -23.94
CA GLU A 198 28.72 10.84 -24.49
C GLU A 198 29.95 11.16 -23.64
N LEU A 199 29.84 11.12 -22.31
CA LEU A 199 30.98 11.32 -21.40
C LEU A 199 32.02 10.20 -21.50
N ARG A 200 31.61 8.95 -21.72
CA ARG A 200 32.54 7.84 -21.95
C ARG A 200 33.31 8.03 -23.25
N GLN A 201 32.61 8.37 -24.33
CA GLN A 201 33.23 8.64 -25.62
C GLN A 201 34.19 9.83 -25.54
N PHE A 202 33.79 10.91 -24.87
CA PHE A 202 34.66 12.05 -24.63
C PHE A 202 35.96 11.66 -23.89
N ASN A 203 35.84 10.88 -22.80
CA ASN A 203 37.01 10.42 -22.05
C ASN A 203 37.93 9.52 -22.89
N GLN A 204 37.36 8.63 -23.70
CA GLN A 204 38.12 7.76 -24.58
C GLN A 204 38.91 8.57 -25.63
N THR A 205 38.24 9.51 -26.29
CA THR A 205 38.88 10.38 -27.29
C THR A 205 39.94 11.26 -26.64
N ALA A 206 39.68 11.83 -25.46
CA ALA A 206 40.66 12.62 -24.72
C ALA A 206 41.91 11.79 -24.34
N ALA A 207 41.74 10.51 -23.98
CA ALA A 207 42.86 9.62 -23.73
C ALA A 207 43.69 9.35 -25.00
N GLN A 208 43.03 9.09 -26.13
CA GLN A 208 43.68 8.87 -27.43
C GLN A 208 44.46 10.12 -27.89
N GLU A 209 43.83 11.29 -27.84
CA GLU A 209 44.48 12.57 -28.20
C GLU A 209 45.68 12.86 -27.29
N LYS A 210 45.58 12.55 -26.00
CA LYS A 210 46.71 12.66 -25.07
C LYS A 210 47.88 11.76 -25.48
N GLU A 211 47.61 10.50 -25.86
CA GLU A 211 48.65 9.57 -26.33
C GLU A 211 49.31 10.07 -27.62
N VAL A 212 48.51 10.56 -28.58
CA VAL A 212 49.01 11.14 -29.83
C VAL A 212 49.91 12.36 -29.55
N LEU A 213 49.48 13.25 -28.66
CA LEU A 213 50.26 14.43 -28.28
C LEU A 213 51.57 14.05 -27.59
N GLN A 214 51.55 13.06 -26.70
CA GLN A 214 52.76 12.55 -26.06
C GLN A 214 53.74 11.94 -27.07
N ALA A 215 53.24 11.17 -28.04
CA ALA A 215 54.05 10.60 -29.11
C ALA A 215 54.66 11.70 -30.01
N ALA A 216 53.87 12.72 -30.36
CA ALA A 216 54.36 13.87 -31.12
C ALA A 216 55.44 14.65 -30.36
N MET A 217 55.23 14.87 -29.05
CA MET A 217 56.20 15.54 -28.18
C MET A 217 57.51 14.75 -28.06
N ALA A 218 57.44 13.42 -27.97
CA ALA A 218 58.64 12.56 -27.96
C ALA A 218 59.42 12.67 -29.28
N LYS A 219 58.73 12.64 -30.42
CA LYS A 219 59.35 12.83 -31.75
C LYS A 219 59.99 14.22 -31.87
N TRP A 220 59.31 15.27 -31.42
CA TRP A 220 59.85 16.63 -31.43
C TRP A 220 61.14 16.74 -30.61
N ARG A 221 61.19 16.14 -29.42
CA ARG A 221 62.41 16.12 -28.60
C ARG A 221 63.57 15.41 -29.28
N SER A 222 63.33 14.23 -29.87
CA SER A 222 64.35 13.49 -30.61
C SER A 222 64.87 14.27 -31.83
N ALA A 223 63.99 14.95 -32.56
CA ALA A 223 64.37 15.82 -33.67
C ALA A 223 65.22 17.02 -33.20
N GLY A 224 64.85 17.63 -32.06
CA GLY A 224 65.63 18.71 -31.43
C GLY A 224 67.03 18.27 -31.02
N GLU A 225 67.17 17.10 -30.38
CA GLU A 225 68.47 16.52 -30.06
C GLU A 225 69.32 16.26 -31.31
N GLN A 226 68.71 15.77 -32.39
CA GLN A 226 69.43 15.51 -33.63
C GLN A 226 69.91 16.81 -34.30
N SER A 227 69.08 17.85 -34.27
CA SER A 227 69.47 19.19 -34.73
C SER A 227 70.63 19.76 -33.92
N GLN A 228 70.58 19.61 -32.59
CA GLN A 228 71.67 20.02 -31.69
C GLN A 228 72.99 19.29 -32.00
N ARG A 229 72.97 17.96 -32.13
CA ARG A 229 74.15 17.17 -32.53
C ARG A 229 74.72 17.60 -33.89
N SER A 230 73.84 17.95 -34.83
CA SER A 230 74.26 18.45 -36.15
C SER A 230 74.95 19.81 -36.03
N LEU A 231 74.44 20.70 -35.18
CA LEU A 231 75.04 22.01 -34.91
C LEU A 231 76.42 21.88 -34.28
N GLU A 232 76.57 20.97 -33.31
CA GLU A 232 77.87 20.68 -32.67
C GLU A 232 78.90 20.17 -33.68
N LYS A 233 78.53 19.26 -34.59
CA LYS A 233 79.40 18.79 -35.68
C LYS A 233 79.78 19.90 -36.66
N HIS A 234 78.84 20.78 -36.99
CA HIS A 234 79.13 21.92 -37.85
C HIS A 234 80.14 22.86 -37.17
N SER A 235 79.97 23.12 -35.87
CA SER A 235 80.90 23.94 -35.09
C SER A 235 82.30 23.31 -35.00
N SER A 236 82.41 21.99 -34.84
CA SER A 236 83.71 21.32 -34.81
C SER A 236 84.43 21.40 -36.15
N PHE A 237 83.71 21.13 -37.25
CA PHE A 237 84.26 21.22 -38.60
C PHE A 237 84.70 22.66 -38.94
N GLN A 238 83.94 23.66 -38.51
CA GLN A 238 84.31 25.05 -38.68
C GLN A 238 85.61 25.40 -37.93
N ALA A 239 85.80 24.87 -36.72
CA ALA A 239 87.03 25.04 -35.96
C ALA A 239 88.23 24.37 -36.66
N GLU A 240 88.07 23.16 -37.19
CA GLU A 240 89.10 22.47 -37.98
C GLU A 240 89.50 23.25 -39.24
N ILE A 241 88.53 23.82 -39.95
CA ILE A 241 88.80 24.69 -41.12
C ILE A 241 89.61 25.91 -40.68
N GLN A 242 89.20 26.58 -39.61
CA GLN A 242 89.91 27.77 -39.12
C GLN A 242 91.34 27.44 -38.69
N GLU A 243 91.57 26.29 -38.05
CA GLU A 243 92.90 25.79 -37.72
C GLU A 243 93.74 25.54 -38.98
N CYS A 244 93.20 24.83 -39.97
CA CYS A 244 93.90 24.60 -41.24
C CYS A 244 94.23 25.91 -41.97
N SER A 245 93.29 26.86 -42.00
CA SER A 245 93.52 28.19 -42.57
C SER A 245 94.63 28.94 -41.84
N ALA A 246 94.66 28.91 -40.51
CA ALA A 246 95.71 29.53 -39.73
C ALA A 246 97.09 28.89 -39.99
N ILE A 247 97.17 27.57 -40.11
CA ILE A 247 98.41 26.86 -40.46
C ILE A 247 98.87 27.26 -41.86
N LEU A 248 97.97 27.33 -42.84
CA LEU A 248 98.29 27.77 -44.19
C LEU A 248 98.81 29.21 -44.24
N GLU A 249 98.17 30.12 -43.50
CA GLU A 249 98.64 31.51 -43.37
C GLU A 249 100.04 31.58 -42.74
N GLN A 250 100.32 30.78 -41.71
CA GLN A 250 101.64 30.69 -41.10
C GLN A 250 102.69 30.14 -42.08
N LEU A 251 102.39 29.07 -42.80
CA LEU A 251 103.30 28.52 -43.82
C LEU A 251 103.56 29.53 -44.95
N GLN A 252 102.54 30.28 -45.36
CA GLN A 252 102.69 31.34 -46.34
C GLN A 252 103.59 32.47 -45.85
N GLN A 253 103.51 32.85 -44.58
CA GLN A 253 104.42 33.83 -43.96
C GLN A 253 105.87 33.35 -43.90
N LEU A 254 106.11 32.05 -43.73
CA LEU A 254 107.46 31.47 -43.71
C LEU A 254 108.09 31.32 -45.10
N LEU A 255 107.27 31.28 -46.15
CA LEU A 255 107.70 31.16 -47.56
C LEU A 255 107.82 32.51 -48.29
N ALA A 256 107.35 33.60 -47.69
CA ALA A 256 107.44 34.97 -48.19
C ALA A 256 108.73 35.66 -47.72
#